data_AF-A0A3B3CH37-F1
#
_entry.id   AF-A0A3B3CH37-F1
#
_cell.length_a   1.000
_cell.length_b   1.000
_cell.length_c   1.000
_cell.angle_alpha   90.00
_cell.angle_beta   90.00
_cell.angle_gamma   90.00
#
_symmetry.space_group_name_H-M   'P 1'
#
loop_
_entity.id
_entity.type
_entity.pdbx_description
1 polymer ?
#
loop_
_entity_poly.entity_id
_entity_poly.type
_entity_poly.pdbx_seq_one_letter_code
_entity_poly.pdbx_strand_id
1 'polypeptide(L)'
;MYWRAGLALTGSCVIDLGQNQSVPSGFLGSDDPLPFSGCIIAFPLHKHGGIMSALSSDSWWRKTLYLTGGALLAAAAYLLHELLAIRKEEELDSKDAIILHQFSRPKCGAPSLSPFCLKLETYLRMVDLPYKNSFDGRLSPQGKMPWIEYNHEQVFGTEFIIDFLDERLGVSLNKGLTPQEKAMSRAITKMLEEHFYWTIAYCQWVDNLEETQKMLSMSGPLSDLLTWILSHLTSGIVKREMYGHGIGRFSAEEVYALMEKDMRTLATLPGDKKYLMGSKLSTVDATVFSHLAPAMWTLPGSRPEQLIKGELINLAMYCERIRRRFWPEWFVDLEDFSYNDFTDRSDSKLPDLGLYSCTDSSRDDTLSPHTSHAHTPPEPASPVSDPTGHSLYDSDMDTECSEIDPLKC
;
A
#
# COMPACT_ATOMS: atom_id res chain seq x y z
N MET A 1 -31.31 2.51 42.13
CA MET A 1 -30.12 2.09 41.36
C MET A 1 -29.03 3.13 41.58
N TYR A 2 -28.03 2.81 42.40
CA TYR A 2 -26.85 3.64 42.61
C TYR A 2 -25.63 2.74 42.36
N TRP A 3 -24.82 3.10 41.37
CA TRP A 3 -23.61 2.39 41.00
C TRP A 3 -22.49 2.72 42.00
N ARG A 4 -21.92 1.69 42.65
CA ARG A 4 -20.64 1.77 43.37
C ARG A 4 -19.55 1.23 42.44
N ALA A 5 -18.60 2.08 42.06
CA ALA A 5 -17.34 1.64 41.49
C ALA A 5 -16.39 1.24 42.64
N GLY A 6 -15.85 0.02 42.58
CA GLY A 6 -14.84 -0.47 43.50
C GLY A 6 -13.60 -0.91 42.74
N LEU A 7 -12.46 -0.30 43.05
CA LEU A 7 -11.14 -0.78 42.64
C LEU A 7 -10.71 -1.89 43.61
N ALA A 8 -10.37 -3.06 43.09
CA ALA A 8 -9.86 -4.18 43.88
C ALA A 8 -8.33 -4.06 44.02
N LEU A 9 -7.85 -3.95 45.27
CA LEU A 9 -6.46 -4.19 45.64
C LEU A 9 -6.41 -5.49 46.45
N THR A 10 -5.52 -6.40 46.04
CA THR A 10 -5.34 -7.71 46.65
C THR A 10 -4.64 -7.58 48.00
N GLY A 11 -5.41 -7.76 49.07
CA GLY A 11 -4.90 -7.84 50.44
C GLY A 11 -6.07 -7.97 51.41
N SER A 12 -6.23 -9.15 52.01
CA SER A 12 -7.34 -9.49 52.90
C SER A 12 -7.27 -8.72 54.22
N CYS A 13 -7.99 -7.61 54.32
CA CYS A 13 -8.46 -7.06 55.59
C CYS A 13 -9.81 -6.41 55.36
N VAL A 14 -10.89 -7.02 55.88
CA VAL A 14 -12.21 -6.39 55.94
C VAL A 14 -12.26 -5.67 57.27
N ILE A 15 -12.18 -4.34 57.22
CA ILE A 15 -12.46 -3.47 58.36
C ILE A 15 -13.98 -3.23 58.35
N ASP A 16 -14.69 -3.83 59.30
CA ASP A 16 -16.11 -3.57 59.51
C ASP A 16 -16.28 -2.38 60.46
N LEU A 17 -16.50 -1.19 59.89
CA LEU A 17 -16.86 0.02 60.64
C LEU A 17 -18.40 0.11 60.71
N GLY A 18 -18.97 -0.58 61.69
CA GLY A 18 -20.39 -0.46 62.02
C GLY A 18 -20.70 0.91 62.64
N GLN A 19 -21.32 1.80 61.85
CA GLN A 19 -21.83 3.08 62.31
C GLN A 19 -23.24 2.89 62.90
N ASN A 20 -23.35 2.83 64.23
CA ASN A 20 -24.64 2.92 64.91
C ASN A 20 -25.06 4.39 65.07
N GLN A 21 -26.24 4.72 64.56
CA GLN A 21 -26.89 6.02 64.71
C GLN A 21 -27.32 6.25 66.15
N SER A 22 -26.99 7.41 66.72
CA SER A 22 -27.90 8.16 67.59
C SER A 22 -27.54 9.65 67.60
N VAL A 23 -28.56 10.48 67.45
CA VAL A 23 -28.53 11.95 67.54
C VAL A 23 -28.50 12.35 69.03
N PRO A 24 -27.83 13.44 69.40
CA PRO A 24 -28.59 14.50 70.07
C PRO A 24 -28.23 15.92 69.61
N SER A 25 -29.24 16.79 69.72
CA SER A 25 -29.16 18.23 69.53
C SER A 25 -28.44 18.92 70.71
N GLY A 26 -27.71 20.00 70.45
CA GLY A 26 -27.62 21.12 71.40
C GLY A 26 -26.25 21.44 72.02
N PHE A 27 -25.64 22.51 71.49
CA PHE A 27 -24.92 23.60 72.16
C PHE A 27 -23.79 23.37 73.21
N LEU A 28 -22.65 24.02 72.90
CA LEU A 28 -21.67 24.75 73.74
C LEU A 28 -20.72 23.97 74.68
N GLY A 29 -19.40 24.19 74.50
CA GLY A 29 -18.42 24.23 75.60
C GLY A 29 -17.22 23.26 75.54
N SER A 30 -16.04 23.85 75.31
CA SER A 30 -14.62 23.48 75.58
C SER A 30 -14.18 22.06 76.00
N ASP A 31 -13.09 21.64 75.32
CA ASP A 31 -11.82 21.06 75.82
C ASP A 31 -11.82 20.00 76.92
N ASP A 32 -11.55 18.74 76.52
CA ASP A 32 -10.41 17.91 77.01
C ASP A 32 -10.47 16.48 76.40
N PRO A 33 -9.34 15.84 76.01
CA PRO A 33 -9.35 14.48 75.50
C PRO A 33 -9.12 13.43 76.60
N LEU A 34 -10.11 12.56 76.83
CA LEU A 34 -9.97 11.35 77.65
C LEU A 34 -9.43 10.17 76.81
N PRO A 35 -8.43 9.40 77.28
CA PRO A 35 -7.94 8.22 76.56
C PRO A 35 -8.80 6.99 76.89
N PHE A 36 -9.55 6.49 75.91
CA PHE A 36 -10.22 5.19 75.99
C PHE A 36 -9.20 4.06 75.81
N SER A 37 -8.98 3.28 76.86
CA SER A 37 -8.19 2.04 76.82
C SER A 37 -9.07 0.92 76.29
N GLY A 38 -8.90 0.55 75.02
CA GLY A 38 -9.55 -0.62 74.40
C GLY A 38 -8.74 -1.88 74.67
N CYS A 39 -9.32 -2.83 75.41
CA CYS A 39 -8.75 -4.15 75.66
C CYS A 39 -8.87 -5.03 74.40
N ILE A 40 -7.75 -5.51 73.86
CA ILE A 40 -7.71 -6.47 72.75
C ILE A 40 -7.73 -7.88 73.35
N ILE A 41 -8.86 -8.58 73.24
CA ILE A 41 -8.94 -10.01 73.53
C ILE A 41 -8.77 -10.76 72.20
N ALA A 42 -7.58 -11.30 71.96
CA ALA A 42 -7.31 -12.18 70.83
C ALA A 42 -7.52 -13.64 71.24
N PHE A 43 -8.47 -14.34 70.62
CA PHE A 43 -8.57 -15.79 70.70
C PHE A 43 -7.72 -16.44 69.60
N PRO A 44 -6.86 -17.43 69.91
CA PRO A 44 -6.10 -18.13 68.89
C PRO A 44 -7.02 -19.10 68.16
N LEU A 45 -7.35 -18.80 66.89
CA LEU A 45 -7.97 -19.77 65.99
C LEU A 45 -6.95 -20.86 65.68
N HIS A 46 -7.24 -22.05 66.19
CA HIS A 46 -6.49 -23.27 65.98
C HIS A 46 -6.18 -23.46 64.48
N LYS A 47 -4.89 -23.58 64.15
CA LYS A 47 -4.39 -23.88 62.81
C LYS A 47 -5.07 -25.16 62.27
N HIS A 48 -5.95 -25.03 61.29
CA HIS A 48 -6.17 -26.08 60.30
C HIS A 48 -4.99 -26.04 59.31
N GLY A 49 -3.85 -26.54 59.78
CA GLY A 49 -2.68 -26.80 58.97
C GLY A 49 -2.90 -28.10 58.20
N GLY A 50 -3.25 -27.99 56.93
CA GLY A 50 -3.37 -29.12 56.02
C GLY A 50 -4.44 -28.86 54.99
N ILE A 51 -4.04 -28.26 53.86
CA ILE A 51 -4.61 -28.41 52.49
C ILE A 51 -4.03 -27.35 51.54
N MET A 52 -3.41 -26.25 52.01
CA MET A 52 -2.91 -25.19 51.11
C MET A 52 -1.40 -25.19 50.84
N SER A 53 -0.83 -26.33 50.46
CA SER A 53 0.55 -26.38 49.94
C SER A 53 0.74 -27.29 48.72
N ALA A 54 -0.34 -27.58 47.99
CA ALA A 54 -0.28 -28.30 46.71
C ALA A 54 -1.03 -27.54 45.61
N LEU A 55 -0.64 -26.30 45.33
CA LEU A 55 -0.94 -25.65 44.06
C LEU A 55 0.38 -25.48 43.32
N SER A 56 0.85 -26.62 42.83
CA SER A 56 1.79 -26.67 41.72
C SER A 56 1.25 -25.84 40.55
N SER A 57 2.18 -25.17 39.89
CA SER A 57 2.07 -24.09 38.92
C SER A 57 1.42 -24.45 37.56
N ASP A 58 0.41 -25.32 37.51
CA ASP A 58 -0.22 -25.66 36.22
C ASP A 58 -1.71 -26.03 36.38
N SER A 59 -2.56 -25.01 36.59
CA SER A 59 -3.96 -25.26 36.91
C SER A 59 -4.78 -25.55 35.64
N TRP A 60 -5.35 -26.75 35.60
CA TRP A 60 -6.19 -27.26 34.52
C TRP A 60 -7.32 -26.28 34.11
N TRP A 61 -7.87 -25.52 35.05
CA TRP A 61 -8.90 -24.52 34.77
C TRP A 61 -8.40 -23.33 33.91
N ARG A 62 -7.13 -22.93 34.01
CA ARG A 62 -6.55 -21.90 33.13
C ARG A 62 -6.45 -22.41 31.71
N LYS A 63 -5.96 -23.64 31.52
CA LYS A 63 -5.90 -24.29 30.20
C LYS A 63 -7.28 -24.42 29.56
N THR A 64 -8.27 -24.87 30.33
CA THR A 64 -9.67 -24.96 29.86
C THR A 64 -10.23 -23.58 29.52
N LEU A 65 -9.97 -22.54 30.32
CA LEU A 65 -10.43 -21.18 30.05
C LEU A 65 -9.77 -20.57 28.79
N TYR A 66 -8.48 -20.84 28.56
CA TYR A 66 -7.79 -20.41 27.33
C TYR A 66 -8.32 -21.17 26.10
N LEU A 67 -8.59 -22.49 26.22
CA LEU A 67 -9.17 -23.26 25.13
C LEU A 67 -10.60 -22.83 24.80
N THR A 68 -11.47 -22.70 25.80
CA THR A 68 -12.87 -22.32 25.58
C THR A 68 -13.00 -20.85 25.17
N GLY A 69 -12.23 -19.95 25.80
CA GLY A 69 -12.17 -18.55 25.42
C GLY A 69 -11.60 -18.34 24.02
N GLY A 70 -10.53 -19.06 23.67
CA GLY A 70 -9.95 -19.05 22.33
C GLY A 70 -10.91 -19.58 21.27
N ALA A 71 -11.61 -20.68 21.56
CA ALA A 71 -12.64 -21.23 20.66
C ALA A 71 -13.82 -20.26 20.48
N LEU A 72 -14.26 -19.58 21.55
CA LEU A 72 -15.35 -18.61 21.47
C LEU A 72 -14.96 -17.37 20.66
N LEU A 73 -13.73 -16.88 20.84
CA LEU A 73 -13.18 -15.77 20.05
C LEU A 73 -13.03 -16.15 18.57
N ALA A 74 -12.55 -17.36 18.28
CA ALA A 74 -12.46 -17.86 16.92
C ALA A 74 -13.85 -17.99 16.26
N ALA A 75 -14.84 -18.50 16.99
CA ALA A 75 -16.22 -18.59 16.50
C ALA A 75 -16.85 -17.21 16.27
N ALA A 76 -16.63 -16.26 17.18
CA ALA A 76 -17.10 -14.88 17.02
C ALA A 76 -16.43 -14.19 15.81
N ALA A 77 -15.12 -14.38 15.63
CA ALA A 77 -14.40 -13.87 14.47
C ALA A 77 -14.89 -14.49 13.15
N TYR A 78 -15.17 -15.80 13.15
CA TYR A 78 -15.74 -16.51 12.00
C TYR A 78 -17.14 -15.98 11.64
N LEU A 79 -18.04 -15.85 12.62
CA LEU A 79 -19.37 -15.30 12.40
C LEU A 79 -19.33 -13.85 11.92
N LEU A 80 -18.41 -13.03 12.46
CA LEU A 80 -18.21 -11.66 12.00
C LEU A 80 -17.73 -11.64 10.54
N HIS A 81 -16.77 -12.49 10.18
CA HIS A 81 -16.28 -12.63 8.81
C HIS A 81 -17.40 -13.07 7.87
N GLU A 82 -18.24 -14.03 8.27
CA GLU A 82 -19.36 -14.52 7.48
C GLU A 82 -20.44 -13.46 7.29
N LEU A 83 -20.77 -12.68 8.34
CA LEU A 83 -21.70 -11.55 8.22
C LEU A 83 -21.16 -10.44 7.31
N LEU A 84 -19.86 -10.14 7.39
CA LEU A 84 -19.22 -9.18 6.49
C LEU A 84 -19.22 -9.68 5.03
N ALA A 85 -19.01 -10.98 4.82
CA ALA A 85 -19.09 -11.59 3.49
C ALA A 85 -20.51 -11.49 2.91
N ILE A 86 -21.54 -11.81 3.71
CA ILE A 86 -22.95 -11.69 3.29
C ILE A 86 -23.29 -10.23 2.94
N ARG A 87 -22.92 -9.27 3.78
CA ARG A 87 -23.14 -7.84 3.49
C ARG A 87 -22.47 -7.44 2.17
N LYS A 88 -21.25 -7.91 1.93
CA LYS A 88 -20.52 -7.65 0.69
C LYS A 88 -21.23 -8.25 -0.52
N GLU A 89 -21.77 -9.47 -0.41
CA GLU A 89 -22.58 -10.08 -1.46
C GLU A 89 -23.87 -9.28 -1.73
N GLU A 90 -24.57 -8.82 -0.69
CA GLU A 90 -25.75 -7.96 -0.83
C GLU A 90 -25.41 -6.62 -1.51
N GLU A 91 -24.29 -5.99 -1.17
CA GLU A 91 -23.80 -4.78 -1.85
C GLU A 91 -23.48 -5.04 -3.32
N LEU A 92 -22.88 -6.20 -3.63
CA LEU A 92 -22.55 -6.61 -4.99
C LEU A 92 -23.80 -6.94 -5.84
N ASP A 93 -24.89 -7.39 -5.24
CA ASP A 93 -26.16 -7.67 -5.92
C ASP A 93 -27.10 -6.45 -6.00
N SER A 94 -26.72 -5.34 -5.39
CA SER A 94 -27.44 -4.08 -5.45
C SER A 94 -27.24 -3.35 -6.79
N LYS A 95 -28.13 -2.40 -7.10
CA LYS A 95 -27.96 -1.49 -8.25
C LYS A 95 -26.71 -0.61 -8.14
N ASP A 96 -26.18 -0.46 -6.93
CA ASP A 96 -25.00 0.33 -6.60
C ASP A 96 -23.70 -0.48 -6.75
N ALA A 97 -23.74 -1.69 -7.30
CA ALA A 97 -22.53 -2.48 -7.52
C ALA A 97 -21.68 -1.89 -8.65
N ILE A 98 -20.39 -1.65 -8.39
CA ILE A 98 -19.42 -1.27 -9.43
C ILE A 98 -19.14 -2.50 -10.30
N ILE A 99 -19.42 -2.42 -11.60
CA ILE A 99 -19.03 -3.44 -12.57
C ILE A 99 -17.74 -2.97 -13.25
N LEU A 100 -16.64 -3.64 -12.98
CA LEU A 100 -15.34 -3.39 -13.59
C LEU A 100 -15.18 -4.24 -14.85
N HIS A 101 -15.17 -3.59 -16.01
CA HIS A 101 -14.88 -4.22 -17.30
C HIS A 101 -13.38 -4.17 -17.58
N GLN A 102 -12.77 -5.34 -17.74
CA GLN A 102 -11.33 -5.47 -17.98
C GLN A 102 -10.97 -6.75 -18.73
N PHE A 103 -9.70 -6.88 -19.12
CA PHE A 103 -9.20 -8.07 -19.79
C PHE A 103 -9.27 -9.31 -18.90
N SER A 104 -9.49 -10.47 -19.52
CA SER A 104 -9.50 -11.78 -18.85
C SER A 104 -8.18 -12.05 -18.13
N ARG A 105 -8.26 -12.78 -17.00
CA ARG A 105 -7.09 -13.21 -16.24
C ARG A 105 -6.14 -14.06 -17.11
N PRO A 106 -4.82 -13.79 -17.10
CA PRO A 106 -3.83 -14.66 -17.76
C PRO A 106 -3.68 -16.01 -17.06
N LYS A 107 -3.10 -16.98 -17.77
CA LYS A 107 -2.84 -18.35 -17.26
C LYS A 107 -1.78 -18.41 -16.16
N CYS A 108 -0.93 -17.40 -16.05
CA CYS A 108 0.16 -17.34 -15.06
C CYS A 108 -0.30 -16.98 -13.63
N GLY A 109 -1.61 -16.85 -13.39
CA GLY A 109 -2.15 -16.50 -12.06
C GLY A 109 -2.05 -15.02 -11.70
N ALA A 110 -1.35 -14.20 -12.49
CA ALA A 110 -1.37 -12.75 -12.34
C ALA A 110 -2.79 -12.19 -12.56
N PRO A 111 -3.17 -11.08 -11.92
CA PRO A 111 -4.51 -10.52 -12.11
C PRO A 111 -4.74 -9.95 -13.51
N SER A 112 -3.72 -9.37 -14.13
CA SER A 112 -3.86 -8.74 -15.44
C SER A 112 -2.50 -8.55 -16.10
N LEU A 113 -2.44 -8.74 -17.42
CA LEU A 113 -1.30 -8.35 -18.26
C LEU A 113 -1.33 -6.87 -18.68
N SER A 114 -2.43 -6.18 -18.39
CA SER A 114 -2.57 -4.73 -18.60
C SER A 114 -2.31 -3.99 -17.28
N PRO A 115 -1.29 -3.12 -17.22
CA PRO A 115 -1.03 -2.26 -16.06
C PRO A 115 -2.23 -1.38 -15.70
N PHE A 116 -2.96 -0.85 -16.68
CA PHE A 116 -4.13 -0.02 -16.43
C PHE A 116 -5.27 -0.78 -15.75
N CYS A 117 -5.53 -2.02 -16.16
CA CYS A 117 -6.54 -2.87 -15.52
C CYS A 117 -6.13 -3.22 -14.09
N LEU A 118 -4.86 -3.59 -13.88
CA LEU A 118 -4.31 -3.87 -12.56
C LEU A 118 -4.33 -2.63 -11.65
N LYS A 119 -4.05 -1.44 -12.19
CA LYS A 119 -4.10 -0.15 -11.48
C LYS A 119 -5.48 0.08 -10.90
N LEU A 120 -6.51 0.03 -11.74
CA LEU A 120 -7.87 0.35 -11.32
C LEU A 120 -8.40 -0.68 -10.32
N GLU A 121 -8.17 -1.97 -10.56
CA GLU A 121 -8.62 -2.99 -9.63
C GLU A 121 -7.89 -2.93 -8.28
N THR A 122 -6.58 -2.62 -8.30
CA THR A 122 -5.81 -2.38 -7.08
C THR A 122 -6.33 -1.15 -6.34
N TYR A 123 -6.68 -0.07 -7.05
CA TYR A 123 -7.28 1.12 -6.46
C TYR A 123 -8.58 0.79 -5.73
N LEU A 124 -9.52 0.09 -6.38
CA LEU A 124 -10.79 -0.32 -5.78
C LEU A 124 -10.58 -1.13 -4.50
N ARG A 125 -9.60 -2.07 -4.50
CA ARG A 125 -9.21 -2.80 -3.29
C ARG A 125 -8.58 -1.91 -2.21
N MET A 126 -7.77 -0.92 -2.59
CA MET A 126 -7.13 -0.01 -1.63
C MET A 126 -8.15 0.87 -0.89
N VAL A 127 -9.22 1.28 -1.58
CA VAL A 127 -10.32 2.05 -0.97
C VAL A 127 -11.44 1.17 -0.40
N ASP A 128 -11.26 -0.16 -0.42
CA ASP A 128 -12.22 -1.15 0.08
C ASP A 128 -13.63 -1.02 -0.53
N LEU A 129 -13.69 -0.71 -1.83
CA LEU A 129 -14.96 -0.67 -2.55
C LEU A 129 -15.32 -2.07 -3.09
N PRO A 130 -16.58 -2.53 -2.91
CA PRO A 130 -17.05 -3.75 -3.55
C PRO A 130 -17.22 -3.54 -5.06
N TYR A 131 -16.76 -4.52 -5.85
CA TYR A 131 -16.93 -4.50 -7.30
C TYR A 131 -17.06 -5.93 -7.87
N LYS A 132 -17.71 -6.05 -9.03
CA LYS A 132 -17.81 -7.26 -9.84
C LYS A 132 -16.93 -7.13 -11.08
N ASN A 133 -16.17 -8.16 -11.40
CA ASN A 133 -15.41 -8.20 -12.64
C ASN A 133 -16.26 -8.70 -13.81
N SER A 134 -16.22 -7.99 -14.92
CA SER A 134 -16.72 -8.45 -16.22
C SER A 134 -15.54 -8.66 -17.18
N PHE A 135 -15.43 -9.88 -17.70
CA PHE A 135 -14.40 -10.31 -18.66
C PHE A 135 -14.99 -10.56 -20.06
N ASP A 136 -16.04 -9.82 -20.40
CA ASP A 136 -16.80 -9.97 -21.66
C ASP A 136 -16.04 -9.50 -22.91
N GLY A 137 -14.85 -8.93 -22.76
CA GLY A 137 -14.04 -8.41 -23.86
C GLY A 137 -14.58 -7.11 -24.47
N ARG A 138 -15.60 -6.47 -23.88
CA ARG A 138 -16.18 -5.23 -24.40
C ARG A 138 -15.29 -4.03 -24.10
N LEU A 139 -14.73 -3.45 -25.15
CA LEU A 139 -14.01 -2.18 -25.05
C LEU A 139 -14.98 -1.05 -24.74
N SER A 140 -14.47 0.00 -24.08
CA SER A 140 -15.21 1.25 -23.94
C SER A 140 -15.52 1.89 -25.30
N PRO A 141 -16.40 2.90 -25.38
CA PRO A 141 -16.58 3.72 -26.58
C PRO A 141 -15.29 4.37 -27.09
N GLN A 142 -14.27 4.51 -26.23
CA GLN A 142 -12.93 4.99 -26.59
C GLN A 142 -11.98 3.88 -27.08
N GLY A 143 -12.46 2.63 -27.16
CA GLY A 143 -11.67 1.48 -27.58
C GLY A 143 -10.63 1.03 -26.55
N LYS A 144 -10.84 1.33 -25.25
CA LYS A 144 -9.87 1.05 -24.18
C LYS A 144 -10.51 0.28 -23.02
N MET A 145 -9.66 -0.37 -22.24
CA MET A 145 -9.95 -0.96 -20.93
C MET A 145 -8.87 -0.50 -19.93
N PRO A 146 -9.17 -0.47 -18.62
CA PRO A 146 -10.45 -0.83 -18.02
C PRO A 146 -11.48 0.30 -18.10
N TRP A 147 -12.74 -0.02 -17.80
CA TRP A 147 -13.81 0.94 -17.57
C TRP A 147 -14.82 0.41 -16.55
N ILE A 148 -15.68 1.28 -16.01
CA ILE A 148 -16.68 0.86 -15.02
C ILE A 148 -18.11 1.20 -15.47
N GLU A 149 -19.05 0.39 -15.01
CA GLU A 149 -20.46 0.77 -14.89
C GLU A 149 -20.79 0.92 -13.41
N TYR A 150 -21.42 2.03 -13.05
CA TYR A 150 -21.92 2.29 -11.71
C TYR A 150 -23.28 2.98 -11.83
N ASN A 151 -24.34 2.41 -11.26
CA ASN A 151 -25.69 2.97 -11.35
C ASN A 151 -26.15 3.27 -12.78
N HIS A 152 -25.86 2.36 -13.72
CA HIS A 152 -26.13 2.51 -15.17
C HIS A 152 -25.36 3.64 -15.87
N GLU A 153 -24.45 4.33 -15.17
CA GLU A 153 -23.53 5.30 -15.75
C GLU A 153 -22.22 4.59 -16.12
N GLN A 154 -21.80 4.73 -17.37
CA GLN A 154 -20.53 4.19 -17.84
C GLN A 154 -19.45 5.27 -17.76
N VAL A 155 -18.33 4.96 -17.11
CA VAL A 155 -17.22 5.89 -16.92
C VAL A 155 -15.94 5.28 -17.47
N PHE A 156 -15.20 6.06 -18.24
CA PHE A 156 -14.03 5.63 -19.01
C PHE A 156 -12.80 6.47 -18.68
N GLY A 157 -11.62 5.87 -18.81
CA GLY A 157 -10.34 6.51 -18.48
C GLY A 157 -10.04 6.43 -16.99
N THR A 158 -8.94 5.79 -16.62
CA THR A 158 -8.62 5.46 -15.22
C THR A 158 -8.56 6.67 -14.30
N GLU A 159 -8.08 7.83 -14.78
CA GLU A 159 -8.07 9.08 -14.01
C GLU A 159 -9.50 9.57 -13.74
N PHE A 160 -10.34 9.68 -14.77
CA PHE A 160 -11.72 10.11 -14.63
C PHE A 160 -12.57 9.16 -13.80
N ILE A 161 -12.29 7.85 -13.88
CA ILE A 161 -12.95 6.84 -13.03
C ILE A 161 -12.60 7.06 -11.56
N ILE A 162 -11.33 7.32 -11.24
CA ILE A 162 -10.89 7.57 -9.86
C ILE A 162 -11.53 8.86 -9.33
N ASP A 163 -11.53 9.93 -10.12
CA ASP A 163 -12.16 11.20 -9.74
C ASP A 163 -13.67 11.04 -9.54
N PHE A 164 -14.35 10.33 -10.45
CA PHE A 164 -15.77 10.00 -10.33
C PHE A 164 -16.09 9.25 -9.03
N LEU A 165 -15.29 8.24 -8.67
CA LEU A 165 -15.49 7.47 -7.44
C LEU A 165 -15.25 8.33 -6.19
N ASP A 166 -14.25 9.22 -6.20
CA ASP A 166 -14.05 10.17 -5.10
C ASP A 166 -15.26 11.11 -4.96
N GLU A 167 -15.73 11.69 -6.05
CA GLU A 167 -16.87 12.61 -6.03
C GLU A 167 -18.18 11.95 -5.61
N ARG A 168 -18.46 10.73 -6.10
CA ARG A 168 -19.73 10.03 -5.85
C ARG A 168 -19.75 9.31 -4.50
N LEU A 169 -18.64 8.74 -4.06
CA LEU A 169 -18.56 7.86 -2.89
C LEU A 169 -17.69 8.41 -1.75
N GLY A 170 -16.99 9.53 -1.98
CA GLY A 170 -16.13 10.15 -0.97
C GLY A 170 -14.89 9.32 -0.64
N VAL A 171 -14.43 8.46 -1.54
CA VAL A 171 -13.29 7.55 -1.34
C VAL A 171 -12.02 8.08 -2.02
N SER A 172 -11.20 8.82 -1.29
CA SER A 172 -9.92 9.31 -1.82
C SER A 172 -8.73 8.99 -0.95
N LEU A 173 -7.78 8.30 -1.58
CA LEU A 173 -6.46 8.00 -1.02
C LEU A 173 -5.57 9.26 -0.95
N ASN A 174 -5.94 10.33 -1.66
CA ASN A 174 -5.15 11.55 -1.75
C ASN A 174 -5.61 12.66 -0.79
N LYS A 175 -6.62 12.41 0.06
CA LYS A 175 -7.16 13.42 1.00
C LYS A 175 -6.11 14.01 1.93
N GLY A 176 -5.16 13.20 2.38
CA GLY A 176 -4.09 13.61 3.31
C GLY A 176 -2.87 14.23 2.65
N LEU A 177 -2.82 14.32 1.31
CA LEU A 177 -1.65 14.82 0.59
C LEU A 177 -1.65 16.35 0.51
N THR A 178 -0.47 16.93 0.72
CA THR A 178 -0.17 18.34 0.44
C THR A 178 -0.27 18.65 -1.06
N PRO A 179 -0.44 19.92 -1.46
CA PRO A 179 -0.43 20.31 -2.86
C PRO A 179 0.83 19.84 -3.62
N GLN A 180 1.99 19.89 -2.96
CA GLN A 180 3.28 19.44 -3.51
C GLN A 180 3.31 17.93 -3.71
N GLU A 181 2.82 17.14 -2.75
CA GLU A 181 2.70 15.68 -2.89
C GLU A 181 1.72 15.29 -3.99
N LYS A 182 0.61 16.02 -4.15
CA LYS A 182 -0.33 15.81 -5.26
C LYS A 182 0.33 16.08 -6.61
N ALA A 183 1.11 17.16 -6.71
CA ALA A 183 1.87 17.47 -7.92
C ALA A 183 2.91 16.39 -8.24
N MET A 184 3.64 15.91 -7.23
CA MET A 184 4.60 14.81 -7.38
C MET A 184 3.91 13.50 -7.79
N SER A 185 2.79 13.16 -7.15
CA SER A 185 1.95 12.02 -7.49
C SER A 185 1.52 12.06 -8.96
N ARG A 186 1.11 13.23 -9.47
CA ARG A 186 0.75 13.43 -10.87
C ARG A 186 1.95 13.25 -11.81
N ALA A 187 3.11 13.84 -11.48
CA ALA A 187 4.32 13.74 -12.29
C ALA A 187 4.78 12.27 -12.42
N ILE A 188 4.82 11.53 -11.31
CA ILE A 188 5.17 10.11 -11.29
C ILE A 188 4.14 9.28 -12.08
N THR A 189 2.85 9.58 -11.92
CA THR A 189 1.79 8.89 -12.67
C THR A 189 1.99 9.07 -14.17
N LYS A 190 2.29 10.28 -14.64
CA LYS A 190 2.50 10.54 -16.08
C LYS A 190 3.80 9.96 -16.62
N MET A 191 4.88 9.97 -15.83
CA MET A 191 6.10 9.22 -16.19
C MET A 191 5.80 7.74 -16.41
N LEU A 192 4.98 7.13 -15.56
CA LEU A 192 4.63 5.71 -15.67
C LEU A 192 3.69 5.39 -16.82
N GLU A 193 2.60 6.15 -16.96
CA GLU A 193 1.54 5.87 -17.93
C GLU A 193 1.91 6.29 -19.35
N GLU A 194 2.67 7.37 -19.52
CA GLU A 194 2.96 7.95 -20.84
C GLU A 194 4.40 7.68 -21.32
N HIS A 195 5.31 7.23 -20.46
CA HIS A 195 6.70 6.94 -20.85
C HIS A 195 7.07 5.48 -20.56
N PHE A 196 7.12 5.09 -19.29
CA PHE A 196 7.54 3.75 -18.89
C PHE A 196 6.65 2.65 -19.48
N TYR A 197 5.34 2.85 -19.52
CA TYR A 197 4.37 1.92 -20.11
C TYR A 197 4.76 1.46 -21.52
N TRP A 198 5.21 2.38 -22.39
CA TRP A 198 5.56 2.02 -23.76
C TRP A 198 6.80 1.13 -23.83
N THR A 199 7.76 1.30 -22.92
CA THR A 199 8.95 0.45 -22.84
C THR A 199 8.62 -0.96 -22.36
N ILE A 200 7.69 -1.08 -21.39
CA ILE A 200 7.18 -2.36 -20.92
C ILE A 200 6.30 -3.02 -21.99
N ALA A 201 5.46 -2.26 -22.68
CA ALA A 201 4.63 -2.77 -23.78
C ALA A 201 5.48 -3.28 -24.94
N TYR A 202 6.61 -2.62 -25.25
CA TYR A 202 7.60 -3.11 -26.20
C TYR A 202 8.16 -4.47 -25.76
N CYS A 203 8.65 -4.56 -24.52
CA CYS A 203 9.17 -5.82 -23.99
C CYS A 203 8.11 -6.94 -24.05
N GLN A 204 6.87 -6.65 -23.65
CA GLN A 204 5.78 -7.61 -23.61
C GLN A 204 5.29 -8.07 -24.98
N TRP A 205 5.03 -7.14 -25.91
CA TRP A 205 4.33 -7.42 -27.18
C TRP A 205 5.22 -7.40 -28.41
N VAL A 206 6.49 -7.01 -28.28
CA VAL A 206 7.45 -7.02 -29.39
C VAL A 206 8.56 -8.02 -29.14
N ASP A 207 9.31 -7.85 -28.07
CA ASP A 207 10.51 -8.68 -27.83
C ASP A 207 10.17 -10.04 -27.20
N ASN A 208 9.25 -10.07 -26.24
CA ASN A 208 8.87 -11.28 -25.51
C ASN A 208 7.50 -11.83 -25.94
N LEU A 209 7.15 -11.64 -27.22
CA LEU A 209 5.82 -11.96 -27.75
C LEU A 209 5.42 -13.43 -27.52
N GLU A 210 6.37 -14.36 -27.69
CA GLU A 210 6.11 -15.80 -27.54
C GLU A 210 5.74 -16.17 -26.10
N GLU A 211 6.46 -15.65 -25.11
CA GLU A 211 6.13 -15.89 -23.69
C GLU A 211 4.81 -15.21 -23.31
N THR A 212 4.59 -13.98 -23.76
CA THR A 212 3.31 -13.28 -23.57
C THR A 212 2.15 -14.07 -24.17
N GLN A 213 2.34 -14.66 -25.36
CA GLN A 213 1.32 -15.48 -26.02
C GLN A 213 0.93 -16.70 -25.18
N LYS A 214 1.89 -17.36 -24.51
CA LYS A 214 1.61 -18.52 -23.64
C LYS A 214 0.75 -18.15 -22.44
N MET A 215 0.82 -16.90 -21.97
CA MET A 215 0.04 -16.40 -20.84
C MET A 215 -1.41 -16.05 -21.21
N LEU A 216 -1.75 -15.93 -22.50
CA LEU A 216 -3.09 -15.58 -22.94
C LEU A 216 -4.11 -16.71 -22.67
N SER A 217 -5.24 -16.32 -22.10
CA SER A 217 -6.35 -17.21 -21.76
C SER A 217 -7.41 -17.18 -22.86
N MET A 218 -7.40 -18.18 -23.74
CA MET A 218 -8.46 -18.42 -24.72
C MET A 218 -8.87 -19.88 -24.69
N SER A 219 -10.18 -20.11 -24.77
CA SER A 219 -10.79 -21.44 -24.69
C SER A 219 -11.55 -21.74 -25.97
N GLY A 220 -11.63 -23.02 -26.35
CA GLY A 220 -12.44 -23.49 -27.48
C GLY A 220 -11.63 -24.01 -28.66
N PRO A 221 -12.31 -24.58 -29.67
CA PRO A 221 -11.65 -25.03 -30.89
C PRO A 221 -10.97 -23.82 -31.57
N LEU A 222 -9.73 -24.00 -32.04
CA LEU A 222 -8.89 -22.94 -32.64
C LEU A 222 -8.31 -21.91 -31.65
N SER A 223 -8.33 -22.17 -30.33
CA SER A 223 -7.75 -21.28 -29.31
C SER A 223 -6.34 -20.83 -29.65
N ASP A 224 -5.49 -21.75 -30.12
CA ASP A 224 -4.08 -21.50 -30.40
C ASP A 224 -3.90 -20.60 -31.61
N LEU A 225 -4.67 -20.83 -32.68
CA LEU A 225 -4.67 -19.99 -33.88
C LEU A 225 -5.18 -18.59 -33.55
N LEU A 226 -6.26 -18.47 -32.80
CA LEU A 226 -6.82 -17.17 -32.41
C LEU A 226 -5.88 -16.41 -31.48
N THR A 227 -5.23 -17.12 -30.55
CA THR A 227 -4.22 -16.57 -29.64
C THR A 227 -3.02 -16.04 -30.42
N TRP A 228 -2.56 -16.77 -31.43
CA TRP A 228 -1.49 -16.34 -32.34
C TRP A 228 -1.91 -15.12 -33.17
N ILE A 229 -3.13 -15.12 -33.74
CA ILE A 229 -3.64 -13.95 -34.49
C ILE A 229 -3.71 -12.72 -33.58
N LEU A 230 -4.25 -12.88 -32.38
CA LEU A 230 -4.43 -11.78 -31.42
C LEU A 230 -3.08 -11.23 -30.95
N SER A 231 -2.10 -12.10 -30.67
CA SER A 231 -0.77 -11.69 -30.21
C SER A 231 -0.05 -10.88 -31.30
N HIS A 232 -0.05 -11.36 -32.55
CA HIS A 232 0.58 -10.65 -33.66
C HIS A 232 -0.16 -9.35 -34.06
N LEU A 233 -1.50 -9.32 -34.01
CA LEU A 233 -2.27 -8.10 -34.22
C LEU A 233 -1.94 -7.06 -33.13
N THR A 234 -1.91 -7.47 -31.86
CA THR A 234 -1.55 -6.60 -30.74
C THR A 234 -0.11 -6.10 -30.88
N SER A 235 0.83 -6.97 -31.27
CA SER A 235 2.21 -6.59 -31.57
C SER A 235 2.27 -5.50 -32.64
N GLY A 236 1.53 -5.65 -33.73
CA GLY A 236 1.46 -4.67 -34.82
C GLY A 236 0.87 -3.33 -34.38
N ILE A 237 -0.18 -3.36 -33.56
CA ILE A 237 -0.78 -2.16 -32.98
C ILE A 237 0.22 -1.46 -32.06
N VAL A 238 0.85 -2.17 -31.13
CA VAL A 238 1.85 -1.61 -30.20
C VAL A 238 2.98 -0.93 -30.97
N LYS A 239 3.56 -1.58 -31.98
CA LYS A 239 4.60 -0.97 -32.83
C LYS A 239 4.13 0.33 -33.49
N ARG A 240 2.91 0.34 -34.04
CA ARG A 240 2.34 1.52 -34.69
C ARG A 240 2.10 2.66 -33.70
N GLU A 241 1.45 2.39 -32.57
CA GLU A 241 1.14 3.40 -31.56
C GLU A 241 2.42 3.96 -30.92
N MET A 242 3.40 3.10 -30.63
CA MET A 242 4.73 3.53 -30.16
C MET A 242 5.45 4.42 -31.17
N TYR A 243 5.37 4.10 -32.46
CA TYR A 243 5.91 4.95 -33.51
C TYR A 243 5.17 6.30 -33.57
N GLY A 244 3.85 6.31 -33.37
CA GLY A 244 3.09 7.56 -33.19
C GLY A 244 3.57 8.38 -31.99
N HIS A 245 3.84 7.72 -30.87
CA HIS A 245 4.30 8.32 -29.62
C HIS A 245 5.72 8.93 -29.70
N GLY A 246 6.62 8.34 -30.48
CA GLY A 246 8.01 8.79 -30.60
C GLY A 246 9.01 7.76 -30.13
N ILE A 247 8.73 7.08 -29.01
CA ILE A 247 9.60 6.05 -28.44
C ILE A 247 9.85 4.90 -29.42
N GLY A 248 8.85 4.53 -30.25
CA GLY A 248 9.00 3.48 -31.25
C GLY A 248 9.94 3.81 -32.42
N ARG A 249 10.55 5.01 -32.44
CA ARG A 249 11.60 5.37 -33.40
C ARG A 249 13.00 4.99 -32.93
N PHE A 250 13.17 4.71 -31.65
CA PHE A 250 14.44 4.31 -31.08
C PHE A 250 14.73 2.82 -31.33
N SER A 251 16.00 2.46 -31.27
CA SER A 251 16.43 1.06 -31.28
C SER A 251 16.01 0.33 -30.00
N ALA A 252 16.02 -1.01 -30.04
CA ALA A 252 15.67 -1.84 -28.87
C ALA A 252 16.53 -1.48 -27.64
N GLU A 253 17.85 -1.30 -27.83
CA GLU A 253 18.76 -0.93 -26.73
C GLU A 253 18.45 0.44 -26.13
N GLU A 254 18.11 1.42 -26.96
CA GLU A 254 17.69 2.74 -26.49
C GLU A 254 16.36 2.68 -25.73
N VAL A 255 15.40 1.87 -26.18
CA VAL A 255 14.13 1.65 -25.47
C VAL A 255 14.38 1.04 -24.09
N TYR A 256 15.26 0.04 -23.99
CA TYR A 256 15.61 -0.54 -22.69
C TYR A 256 16.45 0.39 -21.82
N ALA A 257 17.28 1.26 -22.39
CA ALA A 257 17.99 2.29 -21.63
C ALA A 257 17.02 3.31 -21.02
N LEU A 258 15.96 3.69 -21.75
CA LEU A 258 14.88 4.54 -21.23
C LEU A 258 14.11 3.85 -20.10
N MET A 259 13.74 2.58 -20.28
CA MET A 259 13.10 1.76 -19.26
C MET A 259 13.93 1.69 -17.97
N GLU A 260 15.23 1.40 -18.10
CA GLU A 260 16.15 1.30 -16.97
C GLU A 260 16.26 2.63 -16.22
N LYS A 261 16.32 3.76 -16.94
CA LYS A 261 16.34 5.10 -16.34
C LYS A 261 15.08 5.38 -15.51
N ASP A 262 13.91 5.01 -16.00
CA ASP A 262 12.65 5.17 -15.26
C ASP A 262 12.62 4.29 -14.01
N MET A 263 13.03 3.02 -14.12
CA MET A 263 13.07 2.09 -12.99
C MET A 263 14.05 2.55 -11.91
N ARG A 264 15.25 3.01 -12.29
CA ARG A 264 16.22 3.58 -11.32
C ARG A 264 15.73 4.88 -10.69
N THR A 265 15.00 5.70 -11.45
CA THR A 265 14.33 6.90 -10.91
C THR A 265 13.29 6.51 -9.86
N LEU A 266 12.43 5.53 -10.16
CA LEU A 266 11.46 4.98 -9.21
C LEU A 266 12.14 4.38 -7.99
N ALA A 267 13.28 3.71 -8.14
CA ALA A 267 14.01 3.16 -7.00
C ALA A 267 14.55 4.25 -6.07
N THR A 268 14.79 5.46 -6.59
CA THR A 268 15.30 6.59 -5.81
C THR A 268 14.18 7.36 -5.09
N LEU A 269 12.99 7.45 -5.70
CA LEU A 269 11.89 8.30 -5.22
C LEU A 269 11.35 7.98 -3.81
N PRO A 270 11.12 6.71 -3.41
CA PRO A 270 10.66 6.37 -2.08
C PRO A 270 11.65 6.76 -0.98
N GLY A 271 12.96 6.70 -1.25
CA GLY A 271 13.99 6.79 -0.20
C GLY A 271 13.71 5.79 0.93
N ASP A 272 13.68 6.28 2.18
CA ASP A 272 13.36 5.49 3.38
C ASP A 272 11.85 5.36 3.67
N LYS A 273 10.98 5.86 2.78
CA LYS A 273 9.53 5.86 3.00
C LYS A 273 8.93 4.49 2.73
N LYS A 274 7.90 4.14 3.50
CA LYS A 274 7.14 2.89 3.33
C LYS A 274 6.36 2.84 2.00
N TYR A 275 5.79 3.98 1.63
CA TYR A 275 5.02 4.22 0.41
C TYR A 275 5.52 5.52 -0.26
N LEU A 276 5.14 5.74 -1.51
CA LEU A 276 5.72 6.82 -2.32
C LEU A 276 5.60 8.20 -1.68
N MET A 277 4.43 8.48 -1.09
CA MET A 277 4.11 9.75 -0.44
C MET A 277 4.25 9.69 1.09
N GLY A 278 4.93 8.68 1.65
CA GLY A 278 5.21 8.59 3.10
C GLY A 278 4.74 7.29 3.74
N SER A 279 4.01 7.39 4.85
CA SER A 279 3.61 6.23 5.66
C SER A 279 2.25 5.63 5.28
N LYS A 280 1.41 6.40 4.57
CA LYS A 280 0.09 5.98 4.08
C LYS A 280 0.12 5.75 2.57
N LEU A 281 -0.73 4.85 2.11
CA LEU A 281 -0.96 4.63 0.68
C LEU A 281 -1.67 5.83 0.06
N SER A 282 -1.35 6.05 -1.21
CA SER A 282 -1.92 7.08 -2.07
C SER A 282 -2.26 6.48 -3.43
N THR A 283 -2.99 7.22 -4.27
CA THR A 283 -3.37 6.73 -5.60
C THR A 283 -2.14 6.39 -6.46
N VAL A 284 -1.03 7.12 -6.32
CA VAL A 284 0.19 6.83 -7.08
C VAL A 284 0.78 5.46 -6.74
N ASP A 285 0.58 4.96 -5.52
CA ASP A 285 1.09 3.64 -5.15
C ASP A 285 0.41 2.52 -5.96
N ALA A 286 -0.89 2.66 -6.28
CA ALA A 286 -1.58 1.76 -7.19
C ALA A 286 -1.01 1.84 -8.61
N THR A 287 -0.65 3.04 -9.08
CA THR A 287 0.00 3.25 -10.39
C THR A 287 1.39 2.59 -10.43
N VAL A 288 2.26 2.85 -9.44
CA VAL A 288 3.61 2.29 -9.40
C VAL A 288 3.57 0.76 -9.35
N PHE A 289 2.78 0.21 -8.42
CA PHE A 289 2.63 -1.23 -8.29
C PHE A 289 2.20 -1.87 -9.60
N SER A 290 1.14 -1.35 -10.22
CA SER A 290 0.57 -1.94 -11.42
C SER A 290 1.46 -1.86 -12.65
N HIS A 291 2.28 -0.80 -12.76
CA HIS A 291 3.20 -0.63 -13.89
C HIS A 291 4.50 -1.39 -13.71
N LEU A 292 4.95 -1.61 -12.46
CA LEU A 292 6.10 -2.48 -12.17
C LEU A 292 5.73 -3.97 -12.14
N ALA A 293 4.45 -4.31 -11.99
CA ALA A 293 4.00 -5.69 -11.91
C ALA A 293 4.41 -6.57 -13.12
N PRO A 294 4.38 -6.08 -14.38
CA PRO A 294 4.88 -6.87 -15.50
C PRO A 294 6.36 -7.22 -15.37
N ALA A 295 7.20 -6.25 -14.99
CA ALA A 295 8.61 -6.47 -14.74
C ALA A 295 8.84 -7.48 -13.61
N MET A 296 8.00 -7.48 -12.58
CA MET A 296 8.14 -8.40 -11.44
C MET A 296 7.69 -9.83 -11.73
N TRP A 297 6.59 -10.02 -12.48
CA TRP A 297 5.87 -11.30 -12.47
C TRP A 297 5.37 -11.79 -13.83
N THR A 298 5.37 -10.97 -14.89
CA THR A 298 4.78 -11.38 -16.19
C THR A 298 5.71 -11.15 -17.36
N LEU A 299 7.00 -10.93 -17.12
CA LEU A 299 8.05 -10.84 -18.15
C LEU A 299 9.24 -11.73 -17.77
N PRO A 300 9.04 -13.05 -17.65
CA PRO A 300 10.08 -13.98 -17.19
C PRO A 300 11.29 -13.96 -18.13
N GLY A 301 12.49 -14.00 -17.54
CA GLY A 301 13.78 -13.99 -18.23
C GLY A 301 14.16 -12.66 -18.88
N SER A 302 13.29 -11.65 -18.82
CA SER A 302 13.50 -10.38 -19.53
C SER A 302 14.43 -9.42 -18.77
N ARG A 303 14.98 -8.42 -19.50
CA ARG A 303 15.78 -7.34 -18.90
C ARG A 303 15.06 -6.58 -17.76
N PRO A 304 13.77 -6.18 -17.86
CA PRO A 304 13.08 -5.56 -16.74
C PRO A 304 13.01 -6.46 -15.49
N GLU A 305 12.76 -7.76 -15.67
CA GLU A 305 12.71 -8.70 -14.54
C GLU A 305 14.08 -8.85 -13.86
N GLN A 306 15.13 -9.08 -14.65
CA GLN A 306 16.49 -9.21 -14.13
C GLN A 306 16.91 -7.94 -13.37
N LEU A 307 16.58 -6.76 -13.90
CA LEU A 307 16.90 -5.50 -13.25
C LEU A 307 16.17 -5.32 -11.91
N ILE A 308 14.85 -5.56 -11.86
CA ILE A 308 14.08 -5.34 -10.63
C ILE A 308 14.37 -6.38 -9.55
N LYS A 309 14.51 -7.66 -9.92
CA LYS A 309 14.80 -8.75 -8.99
C LYS A 309 16.28 -8.83 -8.61
N GLY A 310 17.18 -8.34 -9.46
CA GLY A 310 18.63 -8.40 -9.23
C GLY A 310 19.23 -7.15 -8.58
N GLU A 311 18.89 -5.95 -9.08
CA GLU A 311 19.53 -4.71 -8.64
C GLU A 311 18.61 -3.79 -7.84
N LEU A 312 17.32 -3.72 -8.19
CA LEU A 312 16.37 -2.76 -7.60
C LEU A 312 15.52 -3.41 -6.50
N ILE A 313 16.20 -4.04 -5.53
CA ILE A 313 15.56 -4.84 -4.48
C ILE A 313 14.54 -4.05 -3.66
N ASN A 314 14.79 -2.76 -3.43
CA ASN A 314 13.84 -1.88 -2.74
C ASN A 314 12.51 -1.75 -3.50
N LEU A 315 12.54 -1.70 -4.85
CA LEU A 315 11.33 -1.71 -5.68
C LEU A 315 10.66 -3.09 -5.66
N ALA A 316 11.42 -4.18 -5.75
CA ALA A 316 10.87 -5.53 -5.64
C ALA A 316 10.12 -5.71 -4.32
N MET A 317 10.73 -5.28 -3.21
CA MET A 317 10.12 -5.32 -1.88
C MET A 317 8.91 -4.38 -1.74
N TYR A 318 8.93 -3.23 -2.41
CA TYR A 318 7.79 -2.32 -2.49
C TYR A 318 6.60 -3.00 -3.20
N CYS A 319 6.83 -3.62 -4.35
CA CYS A 319 5.82 -4.37 -5.10
C CYS A 319 5.25 -5.54 -4.29
N GLU A 320 6.10 -6.34 -3.65
CA GLU A 320 5.69 -7.45 -2.79
C GLU A 320 4.82 -6.98 -1.61
N ARG A 321 5.13 -5.84 -1.00
CA ARG A 321 4.35 -5.28 0.11
C ARG A 321 2.91 -4.96 -0.29
N ILE A 322 2.72 -4.41 -1.49
CA ILE A 322 1.39 -4.08 -2.02
C ILE A 322 0.66 -5.36 -2.45
N ARG A 323 1.34 -6.28 -3.15
CA ARG A 323 0.78 -7.59 -3.53
C ARG A 323 0.26 -8.34 -2.31
N ARG A 324 1.08 -8.54 -1.28
CA ARG A 324 0.66 -9.29 -0.07
C ARG A 324 -0.52 -8.65 0.66
N ARG A 325 -0.65 -7.33 0.60
CA ARG A 325 -1.71 -6.60 1.31
C ARG A 325 -3.03 -6.61 0.56
N PHE A 326 -3.02 -6.46 -0.76
CA PHE A 326 -4.24 -6.28 -1.56
C PHE A 326 -4.53 -7.44 -2.52
N TRP A 327 -3.57 -8.32 -2.74
CA TRP A 327 -3.68 -9.49 -3.62
C TRP A 327 -3.17 -10.76 -2.92
N PRO A 328 -3.65 -11.10 -1.70
CA PRO A 328 -3.19 -12.29 -0.98
C PRO A 328 -3.47 -13.59 -1.75
N GLU A 329 -4.48 -13.60 -2.62
CA GLU A 329 -4.83 -14.71 -3.51
C GLU A 329 -3.90 -14.84 -4.71
N TRP A 330 -3.15 -13.79 -5.07
CA TRP A 330 -2.16 -13.85 -6.14
C TRP A 330 -0.91 -14.57 -5.63
N PHE A 331 -0.94 -15.90 -5.74
CA PHE A 331 0.19 -16.75 -5.38
C PHE A 331 1.32 -16.60 -6.42
N VAL A 332 2.54 -16.43 -5.91
CA VAL A 332 3.77 -16.36 -6.72
C VAL A 332 4.70 -17.43 -6.14
N ASP A 333 5.14 -18.37 -6.96
CA ASP A 333 6.06 -19.42 -6.51
C ASP A 333 7.37 -18.77 -6.03
N LEU A 334 7.80 -19.11 -4.81
CA LEU A 334 8.97 -18.47 -4.16
C LEU A 334 10.31 -18.79 -4.85
N GLU A 335 10.34 -19.78 -5.76
CA GLU A 335 11.53 -20.14 -6.53
C GLU A 335 11.95 -19.04 -7.53
N ASP A 336 11.04 -18.12 -7.87
CA ASP A 336 11.27 -16.99 -8.79
C ASP A 336 12.25 -15.93 -8.27
N PHE A 337 12.61 -15.96 -6.98
CA PHE A 337 13.63 -15.09 -6.37
C PHE A 337 15.00 -15.77 -6.28
N SER A 338 15.10 -17.06 -6.62
CA SER A 338 16.37 -17.79 -6.68
C SER A 338 16.90 -17.81 -8.11
N TYR A 339 17.35 -16.66 -8.61
CA TYR A 339 18.20 -16.69 -9.79
C TYR A 339 19.53 -17.30 -9.36
N ASN A 340 19.77 -18.55 -9.77
CA ASN A 340 21.00 -19.26 -9.48
C ASN A 340 22.17 -18.48 -10.07
N ASP A 341 23.04 -17.97 -9.19
CA ASP A 341 24.41 -17.61 -9.50
C ASP A 341 25.14 -18.90 -9.92
N PHE A 342 24.99 -19.29 -11.18
CA PHE A 342 25.92 -20.23 -11.80
C PHE A 342 27.19 -19.47 -12.18
N THR A 343 27.92 -19.00 -11.16
CA THR A 343 29.36 -18.90 -11.25
C THR A 343 29.96 -19.97 -10.34
N ASP A 344 30.64 -20.91 -10.97
CA ASP A 344 31.43 -21.96 -10.34
C ASP A 344 32.36 -21.35 -9.28
N ARG A 345 32.02 -21.47 -7.98
CA ARG A 345 33.00 -21.46 -6.87
C ARG A 345 32.40 -21.88 -5.52
N SER A 346 32.67 -23.14 -5.19
CA SER A 346 33.08 -23.70 -3.88
C SER A 346 32.70 -22.94 -2.59
N ASP A 347 31.94 -23.65 -1.74
CA ASP A 347 31.90 -23.61 -0.28
C ASP A 347 31.96 -22.25 0.45
N SER A 348 30.81 -21.75 0.92
CA SER A 348 30.67 -21.28 2.32
C SER A 348 29.22 -20.97 2.71
N LYS A 349 28.77 -21.65 3.78
CA LYS A 349 27.78 -21.30 4.83
C LYS A 349 26.71 -20.24 4.51
N LEU A 350 25.44 -20.70 4.49
CA LEU A 350 24.22 -19.91 4.65
C LEU A 350 24.29 -18.92 5.83
N PRO A 351 23.84 -17.66 5.65
CA PRO A 351 23.36 -16.85 6.76
C PRO A 351 21.84 -17.03 6.94
N ASP A 352 21.48 -17.44 8.16
CA ASP A 352 20.14 -17.49 8.72
C ASP A 352 19.54 -16.07 8.75
N LEU A 353 18.56 -15.78 7.88
CA LEU A 353 17.82 -14.51 7.88
C LEU A 353 16.72 -14.58 8.94
N GLY A 354 17.14 -14.30 10.18
CA GLY A 354 16.28 -14.12 11.34
C GLY A 354 15.18 -13.09 11.10
N LEU A 355 13.96 -13.51 11.42
CA LEU A 355 12.75 -12.72 11.55
C LEU A 355 12.99 -11.53 12.50
N TYR A 356 13.07 -10.32 11.95
CA TYR A 356 12.98 -9.10 12.76
C TYR A 356 11.54 -8.57 12.76
N SER A 357 10.80 -9.00 13.78
CA SER A 357 9.71 -8.21 14.37
C SER A 357 10.35 -7.06 15.13
N CYS A 358 10.10 -5.81 14.70
CA CYS A 358 10.31 -4.65 15.56
C CYS A 358 8.97 -4.02 15.88
N THR A 359 8.54 -4.25 17.11
CA THR A 359 7.53 -3.47 17.82
C THR A 359 8.12 -2.10 18.19
N ASP A 360 7.30 -1.06 17.99
CA ASP A 360 7.55 0.30 18.44
C ASP A 360 7.87 0.37 19.95
N SER A 361 8.92 1.10 20.29
CA SER A 361 8.98 1.81 21.56
C SER A 361 9.63 3.17 21.36
N SER A 362 8.81 4.20 21.51
CA SER A 362 9.19 5.60 21.58
C SER A 362 10.18 5.84 22.73
N ARG A 363 11.17 6.70 22.47
CA ARG A 363 11.82 7.51 23.50
C ARG A 363 12.51 8.71 22.85
N ASP A 364 11.94 9.87 23.11
CA ASP A 364 12.61 11.17 23.04
C ASP A 364 13.92 11.10 23.86
N ASP A 365 14.98 11.71 23.33
CA ASP A 365 15.81 12.61 24.13
C ASP A 365 16.59 13.56 23.23
N THR A 366 16.48 14.84 23.59
CA THR A 366 17.08 16.02 22.97
C THR A 366 18.48 16.23 23.55
N LEU A 367 19.50 16.50 22.74
CA LEU A 367 20.48 17.60 22.90
C LEU A 367 21.70 17.45 21.95
N SER A 368 21.89 18.46 21.10
CA SER A 368 23.20 18.96 20.64
C SER A 368 23.48 20.25 21.45
N PRO A 369 24.72 20.76 21.64
CA PRO A 369 25.57 21.27 20.54
C PRO A 369 27.09 21.13 20.76
N HIS A 370 27.91 21.34 19.70
CA HIS A 370 28.95 22.38 19.63
C HIS A 370 29.79 22.26 18.35
N THR A 371 30.16 23.44 17.85
CA THR A 371 30.74 23.81 16.56
C THR A 371 32.27 23.97 16.64
N SER A 372 32.91 24.14 15.47
CA SER A 372 34.21 24.81 15.16
C SER A 372 35.39 23.86 14.88
N HIS A 373 36.32 24.05 13.92
CA HIS A 373 36.72 25.10 12.94
C HIS A 373 37.40 24.39 11.74
N ALA A 374 37.06 24.73 10.48
CA ALA A 374 37.86 25.46 9.46
C ALA A 374 39.29 24.93 9.14
N HIS A 375 39.56 24.59 7.87
CA HIS A 375 40.77 24.97 7.09
C HIS A 375 40.70 24.49 5.61
N THR A 376 40.71 25.44 4.69
CA THR A 376 41.08 25.40 3.24
C THR A 376 41.87 26.72 3.01
N PRO A 377 42.73 26.98 1.98
CA PRO A 377 42.73 26.47 0.58
C PRO A 377 44.21 26.32 0.02
N PRO A 378 44.63 26.45 -1.29
CA PRO A 378 44.15 27.32 -2.39
C PRO A 378 44.02 26.70 -3.81
N GLU A 379 43.16 27.31 -4.64
CA GLU A 379 43.19 27.26 -6.13
C GLU A 379 44.22 28.25 -6.71
N PRO A 380 44.58 28.11 -7.99
CA PRO A 380 44.84 29.29 -8.82
C PRO A 380 44.11 29.33 -10.18
N ALA A 381 43.51 30.51 -10.40
CA ALA A 381 43.52 31.37 -11.60
C ALA A 381 42.86 30.94 -12.93
N SER A 382 41.78 31.67 -13.25
CA SER A 382 41.26 32.00 -14.58
C SER A 382 42.01 33.18 -15.23
N PRO A 383 41.91 33.35 -16.56
CA PRO A 383 42.01 34.67 -17.18
C PRO A 383 40.82 35.03 -18.10
N VAL A 384 40.25 36.21 -17.78
CA VAL A 384 39.88 37.34 -18.68
C VAL A 384 38.83 37.12 -19.80
N SER A 385 37.65 37.68 -19.53
CA SER A 385 36.81 38.59 -20.31
C SER A 385 37.08 38.81 -21.82
N ASP A 386 36.01 38.67 -22.61
CA ASP A 386 35.85 39.25 -23.95
C ASP A 386 34.71 40.31 -23.92
N PRO A 387 34.78 41.44 -24.64
CA PRO A 387 33.99 42.64 -24.39
C PRO A 387 32.76 42.69 -25.28
N THR A 388 31.64 42.14 -24.84
CA THR A 388 30.33 42.50 -25.43
C THR A 388 29.25 42.28 -24.37
N GLY A 389 29.04 43.31 -23.54
CA GLY A 389 28.12 43.26 -22.41
C GLY A 389 26.65 43.21 -22.84
N HIS A 390 26.14 42.01 -23.16
CA HIS A 390 24.71 41.77 -23.27
C HIS A 390 24.31 40.50 -22.51
N SER A 391 23.46 40.72 -21.50
CA SER A 391 22.78 39.72 -20.68
C SER A 391 21.77 38.93 -21.51
N LEU A 392 21.78 37.60 -21.40
CA LEU A 392 20.91 36.67 -22.11
C LEU A 392 19.70 36.21 -21.27
N TYR A 393 19.11 37.13 -20.51
CA TYR A 393 17.81 36.94 -19.88
C TYR A 393 17.05 38.27 -19.94
N ASP A 394 16.27 38.43 -21.01
CA ASP A 394 15.03 39.22 -21.08
C ASP A 394 14.46 39.05 -22.50
N SER A 395 13.36 38.31 -22.61
CA SER A 395 12.52 38.32 -23.81
C SER A 395 11.08 38.24 -23.36
N ASP A 396 10.55 39.40 -22.98
CA ASP A 396 9.13 39.69 -22.89
C ASP A 396 8.53 39.65 -24.31
N MET A 397 7.49 38.84 -24.49
CA MET A 397 6.68 38.82 -25.71
C MET A 397 5.50 39.76 -25.52
N ASP A 398 5.63 40.96 -26.08
CA ASP A 398 4.54 41.94 -26.16
C ASP A 398 3.43 41.48 -27.11
N THR A 399 2.20 41.69 -26.65
CA THR A 399 0.95 41.32 -27.30
C THR A 399 0.48 42.50 -28.15
N GLU A 400 0.51 42.39 -29.47
CA GLU A 400 -0.16 43.36 -30.36
C GLU A 400 -1.60 42.92 -30.67
N CYS A 401 -2.54 43.60 -30.03
CA CYS A 401 -3.93 43.71 -30.46
C CYS A 401 -4.00 44.58 -31.73
N SER A 402 -4.62 44.06 -32.79
CA SER A 402 -5.13 44.89 -33.89
C SER A 402 -6.63 44.70 -34.00
N GLU A 403 -7.38 45.71 -33.58
CA GLU A 403 -8.82 45.83 -33.85
C GLU A 403 -9.09 47.08 -34.71
N ILE A 404 -9.77 46.80 -35.82
CA ILE A 404 -10.83 47.58 -36.48
C ILE A 404 -10.44 48.82 -37.30
N ASP A 405 -10.86 48.82 -38.57
CA ASP A 405 -11.64 49.96 -39.09
C ASP A 405 -12.75 49.50 -40.06
N PRO A 406 -13.92 50.17 -40.09
CA PRO A 406 -15.15 49.64 -40.70
C PRO A 406 -15.58 50.33 -42.03
N LEU A 407 -16.66 49.76 -42.61
CA LEU A 407 -17.68 50.35 -43.50
C LEU A 407 -17.38 50.50 -45.01
N LYS A 408 -18.15 49.80 -45.88
CA LYS A 408 -19.37 50.35 -46.54
C LYS A 408 -20.07 49.38 -47.51
N CYS A 409 -21.41 49.44 -47.41
CA CYS A 409 -22.49 49.03 -48.34
C CYS A 409 -22.82 47.54 -48.49
#